data_AF-A0A1Y2C4N6-F1
#
_entry.id   AF-A0A1Y2C4N6-F1
#
_cell.length_a   1.000
_cell.length_b   1.000
_cell.length_c   1.000
_cell.angle_alpha   90.00
_cell.angle_beta   90.00
_cell.angle_gamma   90.00
#
_symmetry.space_group_name_H-M   'P 1'
#
loop_
_entity.id
_entity.type
_entity.pdbx_description
1 polymer ?
#
loop_
_entity_poly.entity_id
_entity_poly.type
_entity_poly.pdbx_seq_one_letter_code
_entity_poly.pdbx_strand_id
1 'polypeptide(L)'
;MNADLFSADALQILTGSSQYTDVAIWWFVSQVIPTQIEVIQGICALNLPPPYILLLLQIMSRTFFLQKEIVTEMKVCLSTLGNVQPLMQVTQQIVCENFNPFTPKCGAYFVSLDTKGKSDLIATICGAISSTRVPRAQIQQTLDYYQSLTPFDSALRGAVDYSCDSGPALCSTDPSSPRNIDWFNKQPIQPQIQCTLNLCANQTFSTPNLADIFNLMDTSHNLVTQSYESSCLKIRDMDETRIFVNFYPNMSALPVQMWFSLSSPENQVHFIDSLYKGTYLSAYHRFPILNLSQLNATSNALILFLMSTNSGSVDAIAQRVSDWNSLFEAYTLPQL
;
A
#
# COMPACT_ATOMS: atom_id res chain seq x y z
N MET A 1 11.08 -9.76 26.85
CA MET A 1 11.33 -10.58 25.66
C MET A 1 12.59 -11.40 25.90
N ASN A 2 12.67 -12.62 25.35
CA ASN A 2 13.88 -13.45 25.36
C ASN A 2 14.31 -13.73 23.90
N ALA A 3 15.48 -14.36 23.72
CA ALA A 3 16.03 -14.65 22.39
C ALA A 3 15.08 -15.51 21.54
N ASP A 4 14.55 -16.60 22.12
CA ASP A 4 13.64 -17.51 21.43
C ASP A 4 12.39 -16.81 20.89
N LEU A 5 11.76 -15.96 21.70
CA LEU A 5 10.56 -15.22 21.29
C LEU A 5 10.88 -14.20 20.20
N PHE A 6 12.01 -13.49 20.30
CA PHE A 6 12.43 -12.57 19.24
C PHE A 6 12.66 -13.33 17.92
N SER A 7 13.35 -14.46 17.97
CA SER A 7 13.62 -15.27 16.78
C SER A 7 12.33 -15.80 16.15
N ALA A 8 11.40 -16.33 16.95
CA ALA A 8 10.11 -16.82 16.46
C ALA A 8 9.29 -15.73 15.77
N ASP A 9 9.32 -14.51 16.30
CA ASP A 9 8.56 -13.36 15.78
C ASP A 9 9.39 -12.48 14.83
N ALA A 10 10.59 -12.90 14.43
CA ALA A 10 11.56 -12.04 13.73
C ALA A 10 10.98 -11.41 12.44
N LEU A 11 10.14 -12.14 11.70
CA LEU A 11 9.47 -11.60 10.52
C LEU A 11 8.54 -10.44 10.88
N GLN A 12 7.70 -10.60 11.89
CA GLN A 12 6.78 -9.57 12.35
C GLN A 12 7.55 -8.38 12.96
N ILE A 13 8.58 -8.64 13.76
CA ILE A 13 9.40 -7.62 14.41
C ILE A 13 10.15 -6.76 13.39
N LEU A 14 10.75 -7.40 12.38
CA LEU A 14 11.63 -6.71 11.42
C LEU A 14 10.87 -6.05 10.27
N THR A 15 9.64 -6.47 9.97
CA THR A 15 8.84 -5.90 8.88
C THR A 15 7.61 -5.12 9.34
N GLY A 16 7.28 -5.16 10.64
CA GLY A 16 6.13 -4.47 11.22
C GLY A 16 6.46 -3.12 11.88
N SER A 17 5.40 -2.39 12.22
CA SER A 17 5.43 -0.99 12.71
C SER A 17 4.58 -0.77 13.97
N SER A 18 4.35 -1.81 14.77
CA SER A 18 3.54 -1.73 16.00
C SER A 18 4.38 -1.40 17.24
N GLN A 19 3.74 -0.97 18.33
CA GLN A 19 4.43 -0.77 19.60
C GLN A 19 5.19 -2.03 20.08
N TYR A 20 4.68 -3.22 19.76
CA TYR A 20 5.37 -4.47 20.06
C TYR A 20 6.69 -4.61 19.29
N THR A 21 6.68 -4.27 17.99
CA THR A 21 7.89 -4.35 17.15
C THR A 21 8.94 -3.35 17.59
N ASP A 22 8.52 -2.14 17.96
CA ASP A 22 9.42 -1.09 18.42
C ASP A 22 10.13 -1.47 19.73
N VAL A 23 9.36 -1.97 20.70
CA VAL A 23 9.92 -2.48 21.96
C VAL A 23 10.88 -3.64 21.70
N ALA A 24 10.57 -4.53 20.75
CA ALA A 24 11.43 -5.66 20.41
C ALA A 24 12.75 -5.21 19.77
N ILE A 25 12.72 -4.24 18.86
CA ILE A 25 13.92 -3.69 18.22
C ILE A 25 14.86 -3.09 19.27
N TRP A 26 14.34 -2.25 20.17
CA TRP A 26 15.17 -1.65 21.22
C TRP A 26 15.59 -2.65 22.29
N TRP A 27 14.78 -3.68 22.55
CA TRP A 27 15.20 -4.81 23.38
C TRP A 27 16.44 -5.49 22.78
N PHE A 28 16.43 -5.84 21.48
CA PHE A 28 17.58 -6.48 20.82
C PHE A 28 18.84 -5.61 20.92
N VAL A 29 18.72 -4.30 20.68
CA VAL A 29 19.83 -3.34 20.80
C VAL A 29 20.45 -3.34 22.20
N SER A 30 19.62 -3.48 23.24
CA SER A 30 20.08 -3.48 24.64
C SER A 30 20.71 -4.80 25.10
N GLN A 31 20.60 -5.88 24.30
CA GLN A 31 21.13 -7.19 24.67
C GLN A 31 22.65 -7.28 24.52
N VAL A 32 23.26 -8.16 25.30
CA VAL A 32 24.67 -8.53 25.18
C VAL A 32 24.91 -9.41 23.96
N ILE A 33 26.17 -9.45 23.47
CA ILE A 33 26.56 -10.21 22.27
C ILE A 33 26.10 -11.68 22.30
N PRO A 34 26.26 -12.45 23.40
CA PRO A 34 25.80 -13.83 23.43
C PRO A 34 24.30 -13.99 23.14
N THR A 35 23.46 -13.14 23.74
CA THR A 35 22.00 -13.15 23.51
C THR A 35 21.64 -12.71 22.09
N GLN A 36 22.37 -11.75 21.52
CA GLN A 36 22.18 -11.37 20.11
C GLN A 36 22.57 -12.50 19.15
N ILE A 37 23.61 -13.27 19.48
CA ILE A 37 24.01 -14.48 18.74
C ILE A 37 22.92 -15.56 18.85
N GLU A 38 22.37 -15.81 20.04
CA GLU A 38 21.26 -16.75 20.24
C GLU A 38 20.06 -16.38 19.36
N VAL A 39 19.75 -15.10 19.22
CA VAL A 39 18.69 -14.64 18.31
C VAL A 39 18.99 -15.02 16.85
N ILE A 40 20.22 -14.78 16.37
CA ILE A 40 20.62 -15.16 15.02
C ILE A 40 20.50 -16.68 14.83
N GLN A 41 20.99 -17.47 15.79
CA GLN A 41 20.89 -18.92 15.77
C GLN A 41 19.44 -19.40 15.74
N GLY A 42 18.58 -18.78 16.54
CA GLY A 42 17.14 -19.06 16.54
C GLY A 42 16.50 -18.75 15.20
N ILE A 43 16.82 -17.62 14.55
CA ILE A 43 16.33 -17.26 13.21
C ILE A 43 16.76 -18.31 12.17
N CYS A 44 18.00 -18.78 12.27
CA CYS A 44 18.56 -19.77 11.37
C CYS A 44 17.98 -21.18 11.57
N ALA A 45 17.48 -21.47 12.77
CA ALA A 45 16.79 -22.72 13.09
C ALA A 45 15.29 -22.68 12.78
N LEU A 46 14.73 -21.53 12.36
CA LEU A 46 13.34 -21.45 11.95
C LEU A 46 13.09 -22.34 10.73
N ASN A 47 11.93 -22.99 10.71
CA ASN A 47 11.48 -23.78 9.56
C ASN A 47 10.94 -22.86 8.44
N LEU A 48 11.79 -21.95 7.95
CA LEU A 48 11.50 -21.01 6.87
C LEU A 48 12.33 -21.35 5.62
N PRO A 49 11.83 -21.09 4.40
CA PRO A 49 12.61 -21.31 3.19
C PRO A 49 13.88 -20.43 3.18
N PRO A 50 15.02 -20.91 2.65
CA PRO A 50 16.29 -20.19 2.68
C PRO A 50 16.26 -18.72 2.20
N PRO A 51 15.50 -18.34 1.15
CA PRO A 51 15.37 -16.94 0.75
C PRO A 51 14.77 -16.03 1.83
N TYR A 52 13.87 -16.54 2.67
CA TYR A 52 13.27 -15.77 3.77
C TYR A 52 14.25 -15.58 4.92
N ILE A 53 15.03 -16.61 5.27
CA ILE A 53 16.09 -16.49 6.27
C ILE A 53 17.13 -15.45 5.79
N LEU A 54 17.54 -15.53 4.53
CA LEU A 54 18.44 -14.54 3.92
C LEU A 54 17.86 -13.12 4.00
N LEU A 55 16.56 -12.94 3.68
CA LEU A 55 15.88 -11.65 3.76
C LEU A 55 15.88 -11.11 5.20
N LEU A 56 15.52 -11.93 6.20
CA LEU A 56 15.51 -11.53 7.60
C LEU A 56 16.90 -11.07 8.06
N LEU A 57 17.94 -11.83 7.71
CA LEU A 57 19.32 -11.45 8.02
C LEU A 57 19.74 -10.16 7.30
N GLN A 58 19.33 -9.95 6.06
CA GLN A 58 19.57 -8.69 5.36
C GLN A 58 18.87 -7.52 6.06
N ILE A 59 17.61 -7.65 6.44
CA ILE A 59 16.87 -6.61 7.17
C ILE A 59 17.52 -6.35 8.54
N MET A 60 17.90 -7.38 9.30
CA MET A 60 18.66 -7.22 10.55
C MET A 60 19.95 -6.43 10.33
N SER A 61 20.70 -6.74 9.28
CA SER A 61 21.95 -6.02 8.95
C SER A 61 21.72 -4.54 8.61
N ARG A 62 20.51 -4.16 8.16
CA ARG A 62 20.11 -2.78 7.87
C ARG A 62 19.34 -2.12 9.02
N THR A 63 18.92 -2.88 10.02
CA THR A 63 18.22 -2.40 11.21
C THR A 63 19.20 -2.05 12.33
N PHE A 64 20.22 -2.89 12.55
CA PHE A 64 21.09 -2.82 13.73
C PHE A 64 22.57 -2.54 13.40
N PHE A 65 23.27 -1.89 14.32
CA PHE A 65 24.73 -1.82 14.34
C PHE A 65 25.30 -3.12 14.93
N LEU A 66 25.53 -4.10 14.06
CA LEU A 66 25.99 -5.43 14.46
C LEU A 66 27.51 -5.47 14.64
N GLN A 67 27.95 -6.05 15.76
CA GLN A 67 29.36 -6.32 16.03
C GLN A 67 29.88 -7.48 15.18
N LYS A 68 31.21 -7.60 15.08
CA LYS A 68 31.89 -8.56 14.19
C LYS A 68 31.47 -10.00 14.46
N GLU A 69 31.28 -10.34 15.72
CA GLU A 69 30.88 -11.65 16.22
C GLU A 69 29.50 -12.04 15.68
N ILE A 70 28.53 -11.12 15.75
CA ILE A 70 27.17 -11.33 15.25
C ILE A 70 27.16 -11.45 13.73
N VAL A 71 27.92 -10.60 13.04
CA VAL A 71 28.08 -10.69 11.57
C VAL A 71 28.74 -12.02 11.17
N THR A 72 29.64 -12.54 12.00
CA THR A 72 30.26 -13.86 11.77
C THR A 72 29.21 -14.95 11.91
N GLU A 73 28.37 -14.91 12.95
CA GLU A 73 27.28 -15.87 13.12
C GLU A 73 26.29 -15.84 11.95
N MET A 74 25.92 -14.65 11.47
CA MET A 74 25.07 -14.51 10.29
C MET A 74 25.70 -15.15 9.06
N LYS A 75 27.02 -15.02 8.87
CA LYS A 75 27.73 -15.67 7.75
C LYS A 75 27.76 -17.19 7.91
N VAL A 76 27.95 -17.71 9.12
CA VAL A 76 27.86 -19.14 9.41
C VAL A 76 26.48 -19.65 9.02
N CYS A 77 25.43 -18.99 9.49
CA CYS A 77 24.06 -19.31 9.12
C CYS A 77 23.85 -19.33 7.60
N LEU A 78 24.24 -18.27 6.89
CA LEU A 78 24.11 -18.21 5.43
C LEU A 78 24.88 -19.34 4.71
N SER A 79 26.04 -19.74 5.23
CA SER A 79 26.82 -20.84 4.63
C SER A 79 26.10 -22.19 4.71
N THR A 80 25.23 -22.39 5.70
CA THR A 80 24.41 -23.61 5.84
C THR A 80 23.22 -23.65 4.88
N LEU A 81 22.80 -22.50 4.34
CA LEU A 81 21.66 -22.39 3.43
C LEU A 81 22.00 -22.73 1.96
N GLY A 82 23.29 -22.83 1.62
CA GLY A 82 23.75 -23.07 0.25
C GLY A 82 23.71 -21.82 -0.65
N ASN A 83 23.76 -22.01 -1.97
CA ASN A 83 23.68 -20.91 -2.93
C ASN A 83 22.24 -20.38 -3.01
N VAL A 84 21.96 -19.30 -2.29
CA VAL A 84 20.65 -18.63 -2.27
C VAL A 84 20.78 -17.25 -2.91
N GLN A 85 20.05 -17.02 -4.00
CA GLN A 85 19.89 -15.67 -4.57
C GLN A 85 18.78 -14.93 -3.80
N PRO A 86 19.00 -13.67 -3.38
CA PRO A 86 17.95 -12.89 -2.75
C PRO A 86 16.83 -12.56 -3.74
N LEU A 87 15.59 -12.63 -3.28
CA LEU A 87 14.41 -12.21 -4.05
C LEU A 87 14.37 -10.67 -4.26
N MET A 88 15.05 -9.91 -3.41
CA MET A 88 15.14 -8.46 -3.47
C MET A 88 16.45 -7.97 -2.82
N GLN A 89 17.06 -6.92 -3.35
CA GLN A 89 18.16 -6.24 -2.67
C GLN A 89 17.62 -5.29 -1.58
N VAL A 90 17.95 -5.56 -0.32
CA VAL A 90 17.57 -4.70 0.81
C VAL A 90 18.59 -3.58 1.01
N THR A 91 18.20 -2.35 0.65
CA THR A 91 18.97 -1.12 0.92
C THR A 91 18.56 -0.51 2.26
N GLN A 92 19.40 0.40 2.79
CA GLN A 92 19.05 1.12 4.02
C GLN A 92 17.76 1.95 3.85
N GLN A 93 17.65 2.61 2.70
CA GLN A 93 16.47 3.40 2.33
C GLN A 93 15.19 2.54 2.35
N ILE A 94 15.22 1.35 1.73
CA ILE A 94 14.06 0.44 1.71
C ILE A 94 13.62 0.08 3.13
N VAL A 95 14.56 -0.17 4.06
CA VAL A 95 14.20 -0.48 5.45
C VAL A 95 13.53 0.70 6.15
N CYS A 96 14.07 1.89 5.95
CA CYS A 96 13.52 3.09 6.59
C CYS A 96 12.20 3.55 5.97
N GLU A 97 11.92 3.21 4.72
CA GLU A 97 10.69 3.60 4.03
C GLU A 97 9.57 2.57 4.16
N ASN A 98 9.90 1.27 4.15
CA ASN A 98 8.90 0.20 3.92
C ASN A 98 8.82 -0.86 5.03
N PHE A 99 9.75 -0.88 5.99
CA PHE A 99 9.71 -1.82 7.11
C PHE A 99 9.48 -1.06 8.42
N ASN A 100 10.49 -1.00 9.30
CA ASN A 100 10.42 -0.25 10.53
C ASN A 100 11.36 0.97 10.45
N PRO A 101 10.83 2.21 10.43
CA PRO A 101 11.65 3.42 10.43
C PRO A 101 12.25 3.74 11.82
N PHE A 102 11.67 3.21 12.90
CA PHE A 102 12.10 3.47 14.28
C PHE A 102 13.24 2.54 14.70
N THR A 103 14.38 2.65 14.01
CA THR A 103 15.54 1.76 14.21
C THR A 103 16.85 2.53 14.34
N PRO A 104 17.88 1.97 15.01
CA PRO A 104 19.17 2.63 15.17
C PRO A 104 19.81 3.07 13.85
N LYS A 105 19.82 2.20 12.85
CA LYS A 105 20.43 2.50 11.54
C LYS A 105 19.60 3.46 10.71
N CYS A 106 18.26 3.44 10.83
CA CYS A 106 17.44 4.46 10.18
C CYS A 106 17.64 5.85 10.81
N GLY A 107 17.85 5.94 12.13
CA GLY A 107 18.26 7.18 12.78
C GLY A 107 19.60 7.71 12.24
N ALA A 108 20.61 6.86 12.14
CA ALA A 108 21.91 7.27 11.58
C ALA A 108 21.84 7.62 10.09
N TYR A 109 21.06 6.87 9.31
CA TYR A 109 20.78 7.18 7.92
C TYR A 109 20.12 8.55 7.80
N PHE A 110 19.08 8.82 8.58
CA PHE A 110 18.40 10.12 8.63
C PHE A 110 19.38 11.26 8.94
N VAL A 111 20.26 11.11 9.95
CA VAL A 111 21.27 12.12 10.30
C VAL A 111 22.22 12.40 9.13
N SER A 112 22.56 11.36 8.35
CA SER A 112 23.49 11.47 7.21
C SER A 112 22.91 12.18 5.98
N LEU A 113 21.59 12.36 5.92
CA LEU A 113 20.94 13.04 4.81
C LEU A 113 21.05 14.57 4.92
N ASP A 114 21.00 15.24 3.78
CA ASP A 114 20.78 16.68 3.71
C ASP A 114 19.34 17.04 4.08
N THR A 115 19.04 18.34 4.23
CA THR A 115 17.69 18.79 4.64
C THR A 115 16.60 18.30 3.69
N LYS A 116 16.88 18.28 2.38
CA LYS A 116 15.95 17.77 1.38
C LYS A 116 15.73 16.27 1.55
N GLY A 117 16.78 15.46 1.64
CA GLY A 117 16.67 14.02 1.85
C GLY A 117 15.98 13.66 3.16
N LYS A 118 16.20 14.43 4.23
CA LYS A 118 15.45 14.29 5.50
C LYS A 118 13.96 14.54 5.31
N SER A 119 13.61 15.62 4.59
CA SER A 119 12.22 15.95 4.25
C SER A 119 11.58 14.86 3.38
N ASP A 120 12.27 14.39 2.36
CA ASP A 120 11.79 13.35 1.43
C ASP A 120 11.57 12.03 2.18
N LEU A 121 12.50 11.63 3.07
CA LEU A 121 12.35 10.43 3.90
C LEU A 121 11.16 10.54 4.88
N ILE A 122 10.98 11.68 5.54
CA ILE A 122 9.81 11.94 6.40
C ILE A 122 8.52 11.84 5.57
N ALA A 123 8.50 12.42 4.38
CA ALA A 123 7.35 12.36 3.49
C ALA A 123 7.03 10.92 3.06
N THR A 124 8.05 10.13 2.72
CA THR A 124 7.87 8.71 2.37
C THR A 124 7.39 7.89 3.58
N ILE A 125 7.96 8.08 4.77
CA ILE A 125 7.51 7.39 5.99
C ILE A 125 6.03 7.71 6.25
N CYS A 126 5.66 8.99 6.18
CA CYS A 126 4.28 9.40 6.42
C CYS A 126 3.32 9.03 5.27
N GLY A 127 3.85 8.80 4.06
CA GLY A 127 3.09 8.33 2.88
C GLY A 127 2.95 6.80 2.78
N ALA A 128 3.99 6.01 3.03
CA ALA A 128 3.97 4.54 2.93
C ALA A 128 3.05 3.93 4.01
N ILE A 129 3.09 4.52 5.20
CA ILE A 129 2.30 4.15 6.37
C ILE A 129 0.79 4.48 6.18
N SER A 130 0.44 5.26 5.14
CA SER A 130 -0.95 5.58 4.77
C SER A 130 -1.69 4.48 4.02
N SER A 131 -0.96 3.54 3.40
CA SER A 131 -1.57 2.47 2.60
C SER A 131 -2.13 1.32 3.45
N THR A 132 -1.81 1.25 4.75
CA THR A 132 -2.10 0.09 5.62
C THR A 132 -2.77 0.40 6.97
N ARG A 133 -3.44 1.56 7.15
CA ARG A 133 -4.18 1.91 8.39
C ARG A 133 -3.32 1.92 9.66
N VAL A 134 -2.11 2.44 9.60
CA VAL A 134 -1.33 2.66 10.81
C VAL A 134 -1.72 4.01 11.43
N PRO A 135 -2.19 4.06 12.69
CA PRO A 135 -2.51 5.32 13.37
C PRO A 135 -1.27 6.21 13.51
N ARG A 136 -1.42 7.53 13.37
CA ARG A 136 -0.38 8.56 13.63
C ARG A 136 0.43 8.31 14.91
N ALA A 137 -0.20 7.73 15.93
CA ALA A 137 0.43 7.32 17.19
C ALA A 137 1.66 6.40 17.01
N GLN A 138 1.73 5.61 15.94
CA GLN A 138 2.86 4.72 15.65
C GLN A 138 4.02 5.44 14.91
N ILE A 139 3.76 6.57 14.25
CA ILE A 139 4.81 7.38 13.59
C ILE A 139 5.44 8.37 14.57
N GLN A 140 4.69 8.82 15.57
CA GLN A 140 5.16 9.84 16.52
C GLN A 140 6.47 9.43 17.20
N GLN A 141 6.62 8.16 17.61
CA GLN A 141 7.86 7.67 18.22
C GLN A 141 9.06 7.77 17.27
N THR A 142 8.85 7.51 15.98
CA THR A 142 9.88 7.68 14.94
C THR A 142 10.28 9.14 14.81
N LEU A 143 9.31 10.06 14.76
CA LEU A 143 9.55 11.49 14.61
C LEU A 143 10.26 12.08 15.83
N ASP A 144 9.82 11.72 17.04
CA ASP A 144 10.44 12.13 18.30
C ASP A 144 11.89 11.64 18.36
N TYR A 145 12.14 10.40 17.92
CA TYR A 145 13.48 9.83 17.84
C TYR A 145 14.35 10.60 16.84
N TYR A 146 13.88 10.86 15.63
CA TYR A 146 14.64 11.63 14.64
C TYR A 146 14.90 13.07 15.09
N GLN A 147 13.93 13.70 15.75
CA GLN A 147 14.07 15.03 16.33
C GLN A 147 15.11 15.04 17.45
N SER A 148 15.21 13.96 18.24
CA SER A 148 16.23 13.82 19.28
C SER A 148 17.65 13.71 18.70
N LEU A 149 17.80 13.18 17.48
CA LEU A 149 19.08 13.03 16.79
C LEU A 149 19.47 14.27 15.99
N THR A 150 18.50 14.96 15.40
CA THR A 150 18.72 16.20 14.64
C THR A 150 17.55 17.12 14.93
N PRO A 151 17.77 18.26 15.61
CA PRO A 151 16.70 19.21 15.87
C PRO A 151 16.02 19.62 14.57
N PHE A 152 14.70 19.45 14.50
CA PHE A 152 13.96 19.87 13.32
C PHE A 152 13.98 21.39 13.24
N ASP A 153 14.55 21.93 12.18
CA ASP A 153 14.45 23.35 11.84
C ASP A 153 13.05 23.68 11.31
N SER A 154 12.83 24.92 10.86
CA SER A 154 11.53 25.32 10.31
C SER A 154 11.15 24.55 9.04
N ALA A 155 12.13 24.13 8.23
CA ALA A 155 11.89 23.41 6.99
C ALA A 155 11.47 21.96 7.29
N LEU A 156 12.16 21.28 8.21
CA LEU A 156 11.81 19.93 8.64
C LEU A 156 10.51 19.88 9.44
N ARG A 157 10.27 20.87 10.32
CA ARG A 157 8.96 20.99 10.97
C ARG A 157 7.85 21.20 9.95
N GLY A 158 8.07 22.06 8.97
CA GLY A 158 7.17 22.22 7.83
C GLY A 158 6.92 20.92 7.07
N ALA A 159 7.95 20.10 6.84
CA ALA A 159 7.82 18.81 6.17
C ALA A 159 7.01 17.80 7.01
N VAL A 160 7.22 17.75 8.32
CA VAL A 160 6.43 16.91 9.24
C VAL A 160 4.98 17.40 9.28
N ASP A 161 4.76 18.69 9.51
CA ASP A 161 3.42 19.30 9.51
C ASP A 161 2.72 19.09 8.16
N TYR A 162 3.46 19.07 7.05
CA TYR A 162 2.89 18.94 5.72
C TYR A 162 2.65 17.50 5.28
N SER A 163 3.46 16.55 5.74
CA SER A 163 3.45 15.17 5.23
C SER A 163 2.89 14.15 6.22
N CYS A 164 3.01 14.45 7.51
CA CYS A 164 2.55 13.61 8.62
C CYS A 164 1.32 14.19 9.32
N ASP A 165 1.06 15.50 9.15
CA ASP A 165 -0.15 16.20 9.61
C ASP A 165 -1.02 16.73 8.45
N SER A 166 -0.56 16.57 7.21
CA SER A 166 -1.38 16.59 5.99
C SER A 166 -0.84 15.58 4.96
N GLY A 167 -1.61 15.17 3.96
CA GLY A 167 -1.17 14.14 2.99
C GLY A 167 -2.31 13.23 2.47
N PRO A 168 -2.04 12.26 1.58
CA PRO A 168 -3.06 11.34 1.07
C PRO A 168 -3.72 10.48 2.15
N ALA A 169 -3.00 10.22 3.25
CA ALA A 169 -3.49 9.52 4.45
C ALA A 169 -4.48 10.37 5.26
N LEU A 170 -4.12 11.63 5.48
CA LEU A 170 -4.86 12.55 6.34
C LEU A 170 -5.99 13.27 5.62
N CYS A 171 -5.85 13.42 4.31
CA CYS A 171 -6.96 13.65 3.40
C CYS A 171 -8.09 12.67 3.68
N SER A 172 -7.81 11.38 3.88
CA SER A 172 -8.86 10.37 4.10
C SER A 172 -9.36 10.26 5.54
N THR A 173 -8.78 10.97 6.52
CA THR A 173 -9.16 10.84 7.95
C THR A 173 -9.61 12.16 8.58
N ASP A 174 -9.06 13.30 8.16
CA ASP A 174 -9.53 14.64 8.53
C ASP A 174 -9.52 15.60 7.31
N PRO A 175 -10.27 15.28 6.25
CA PRO A 175 -10.27 16.04 4.99
C PRO A 175 -10.61 17.52 5.15
N SER A 176 -11.45 17.85 6.15
CA SER A 176 -11.98 19.19 6.35
C SER A 176 -11.02 20.13 7.09
N SER A 177 -9.85 19.66 7.51
CA SER A 177 -8.87 20.49 8.18
C SER A 177 -8.30 21.55 7.22
N PRO A 178 -8.10 22.81 7.66
CA PRO A 178 -7.50 23.86 6.81
C PRO A 178 -6.14 23.47 6.21
N ARG A 179 -5.36 22.65 6.93
CA ARG A 179 -4.06 22.16 6.46
C ARG A 179 -4.20 21.15 5.32
N ASN A 180 -5.17 20.24 5.40
CA ASN A 180 -5.42 19.25 4.34
C ASN A 180 -6.00 19.89 3.08
N ILE A 181 -6.86 20.91 3.24
CA ILE A 181 -7.37 21.70 2.12
C ILE A 181 -6.21 22.42 1.42
N ASP A 182 -5.34 23.11 2.16
CA ASP A 182 -4.18 23.82 1.61
C ASP A 182 -3.19 22.85 0.93
N TRP A 183 -2.91 21.69 1.56
CA TRP A 183 -2.11 20.62 0.99
C TRP A 183 -2.68 20.15 -0.37
N PHE A 184 -3.96 19.79 -0.40
CA PHE A 184 -4.65 19.27 -1.59
C PHE A 184 -4.53 20.25 -2.76
N ASN A 185 -4.83 21.53 -2.51
CA ASN A 185 -4.78 22.57 -3.54
C ASN A 185 -3.36 22.88 -4.04
N LYS A 186 -2.32 22.57 -3.27
CA LYS A 186 -0.90 22.76 -3.66
C LYS A 186 -0.30 21.55 -4.37
N GLN A 187 -0.98 20.41 -4.37
CA GLN A 187 -0.48 19.22 -5.03
C GLN A 187 -0.64 19.25 -6.56
N PRO A 188 0.25 18.56 -7.30
CA PRO A 188 -0.04 18.14 -8.66
C PRO A 188 -1.31 17.27 -8.72
N ILE A 189 -1.88 17.13 -9.92
CA ILE A 189 -3.15 16.41 -10.15
C ILE A 189 -3.09 14.95 -9.65
N GLN A 190 -1.98 14.25 -9.83
CA GLN A 190 -1.89 12.82 -9.47
C GLN A 190 -2.06 12.56 -7.96
N PRO A 191 -1.36 13.26 -7.04
CA PRO A 191 -1.64 13.15 -5.61
C PRO A 191 -3.06 13.59 -5.21
N GLN A 192 -3.67 14.57 -5.88
CA GLN A 192 -5.06 14.95 -5.64
C GLN A 192 -6.02 13.79 -5.96
N ILE A 193 -5.87 13.15 -7.12
CA ILE A 193 -6.65 11.97 -7.51
C ILE A 193 -6.51 10.87 -6.46
N GLN A 194 -5.29 10.56 -6.02
CA GLN A 194 -5.07 9.52 -5.01
C GLN A 194 -5.77 9.85 -3.68
N CYS A 195 -5.74 11.11 -3.25
CA CYS A 195 -6.48 11.58 -2.08
C CYS A 195 -8.01 11.38 -2.25
N THR A 196 -8.58 11.81 -3.38
CA THR A 196 -10.00 11.61 -3.69
C THR A 196 -10.41 10.13 -3.65
N LEU A 197 -9.56 9.24 -4.20
CA LEU A 197 -9.79 7.79 -4.15
C LEU A 197 -9.74 7.24 -2.72
N ASN A 198 -8.78 7.67 -1.90
CA ASN A 198 -8.68 7.24 -0.50
C ASN A 198 -9.87 7.70 0.34
N LEU A 199 -10.35 8.93 0.11
CA LEU A 199 -11.58 9.43 0.72
C LEU A 199 -12.80 8.61 0.30
N CYS A 200 -12.88 8.30 -1.00
CA CYS A 200 -13.92 7.46 -1.54
C CYS A 200 -13.90 6.05 -0.94
N ALA A 201 -12.71 5.52 -0.62
CA ALA A 201 -12.58 4.22 0.04
C ALA A 201 -13.07 4.25 1.50
N ASN A 202 -12.95 5.39 2.18
CA ASN A 202 -13.19 5.46 3.62
C ASN A 202 -14.69 5.42 3.98
N GLN A 203 -15.16 4.24 4.40
CA GLN A 203 -16.56 3.97 4.77
C GLN A 203 -17.03 4.66 6.05
N THR A 204 -16.16 5.36 6.79
CA THR A 204 -16.58 6.15 7.94
C THR A 204 -17.35 7.41 7.54
N PHE A 205 -17.19 7.89 6.30
CA PHE A 205 -17.94 9.03 5.78
C PHE A 205 -19.15 8.57 4.97
N SER A 206 -20.33 9.07 5.33
CA SER A 206 -21.53 8.94 4.50
C SER A 206 -21.41 9.75 3.20
N THR A 207 -22.11 9.36 2.15
CA THR A 207 -22.12 10.07 0.84
C THR A 207 -22.42 11.57 0.93
N PRO A 208 -23.40 12.05 1.75
CA PRO A 208 -23.61 13.49 1.91
C PRO A 208 -22.39 14.21 2.50
N ASN A 209 -21.81 13.67 3.58
CA ASN A 209 -20.59 14.23 4.18
C ASN A 209 -19.41 14.24 3.18
N LEU A 210 -19.27 13.21 2.34
CA LEU A 210 -18.24 13.18 1.29
C LEU A 210 -18.44 14.28 0.26
N ALA A 211 -19.67 14.59 -0.12
CA ALA A 211 -19.97 15.67 -1.06
C ALA A 211 -19.56 17.04 -0.47
N ASP A 212 -19.86 17.26 0.80
CA ASP A 212 -19.45 18.47 1.52
C ASP A 212 -17.92 18.58 1.64
N ILE A 213 -17.26 17.45 1.90
CA ILE A 213 -15.80 17.35 1.93
C ILE A 213 -15.17 17.71 0.58
N PHE A 214 -15.65 17.14 -0.53
CA PHE A 214 -15.09 17.44 -1.86
C PHE A 214 -15.30 18.90 -2.24
N ASN A 215 -16.49 19.46 -2.01
CA ASN A 215 -16.77 20.88 -2.23
C ASN A 215 -15.85 21.80 -1.41
N LEU A 216 -15.46 21.37 -0.20
CA LEU A 216 -14.58 22.13 0.68
C LEU A 216 -13.11 22.04 0.25
N MET A 217 -12.65 20.87 -0.22
CA MET A 217 -11.26 20.64 -0.57
C MET A 217 -10.88 21.20 -1.94
N ASP A 218 -11.68 20.96 -3.00
CA ASP A 218 -11.36 21.40 -4.36
C ASP A 218 -11.80 22.85 -4.61
N THR A 219 -11.10 23.78 -3.97
CA THR A 219 -11.31 25.21 -4.20
C THR A 219 -10.88 25.66 -5.59
N SER A 220 -9.99 24.90 -6.24
CA SER A 220 -9.44 25.19 -7.56
C SER A 220 -10.38 24.84 -8.72
N HIS A 221 -11.39 24.00 -8.45
CA HIS A 221 -12.36 23.49 -9.43
C HIS A 221 -11.67 22.80 -10.61
N ASN A 222 -10.69 21.93 -10.31
CA ASN A 222 -9.95 21.22 -11.35
C ASN A 222 -10.85 20.18 -12.01
N LEU A 223 -11.11 20.33 -13.30
CA LEU A 223 -12.02 19.44 -14.04
C LEU A 223 -11.64 17.95 -13.98
N VAL A 224 -10.35 17.63 -13.87
CA VAL A 224 -9.91 16.24 -13.74
C VAL A 224 -10.31 15.71 -12.37
N THR A 225 -9.93 16.41 -11.30
CA THR A 225 -10.22 16.01 -9.91
C THR A 225 -11.73 15.94 -9.65
N GLN A 226 -12.52 16.91 -10.13
CA GLN A 226 -13.99 16.92 -10.06
C GLN A 226 -14.64 15.71 -10.73
N SER A 227 -14.05 15.20 -11.81
CA SER A 227 -14.54 13.99 -12.48
C SER A 227 -14.42 12.77 -11.57
N TYR A 228 -13.32 12.66 -10.80
CA TYR A 228 -13.13 11.60 -9.82
C TYR A 228 -14.08 11.76 -8.62
N GLU A 229 -14.25 12.98 -8.11
CA GLU A 229 -15.17 13.28 -7.00
C GLU A 229 -16.61 12.95 -7.37
N SER A 230 -17.07 13.42 -8.53
CA SER A 230 -18.43 13.14 -9.04
C SER A 230 -18.63 11.65 -9.29
N SER A 231 -17.61 10.97 -9.84
CA SER A 231 -17.64 9.52 -10.05
C SER A 231 -17.76 8.78 -8.72
N CYS A 232 -16.98 9.18 -7.71
CA CYS A 232 -17.04 8.62 -6.36
C CYS A 232 -18.43 8.75 -5.77
N LEU A 233 -18.97 9.97 -5.70
CA LEU A 233 -20.30 10.24 -5.13
C LEU A 233 -21.40 9.44 -5.83
N LYS A 234 -21.26 9.23 -7.15
CA LYS A 234 -22.20 8.44 -7.93
C LYS A 234 -22.20 6.96 -7.56
N ILE A 235 -21.03 6.37 -7.30
CA ILE A 235 -20.91 4.90 -7.09
C ILE A 235 -20.83 4.48 -5.63
N ARG A 236 -20.71 5.43 -4.71
CA ARG A 236 -20.44 5.18 -3.29
C ARG A 236 -21.39 4.18 -2.64
N ASP A 237 -22.68 4.33 -2.93
CA ASP A 237 -23.77 3.50 -2.39
C ASP A 237 -24.34 2.52 -3.41
N MET A 238 -23.66 2.32 -4.55
CA MET A 238 -24.09 1.38 -5.58
C MET A 238 -23.60 -0.03 -5.25
N ASP A 239 -24.52 -0.99 -5.31
CA ASP A 239 -24.17 -2.40 -5.41
C ASP A 239 -23.78 -2.77 -6.85
N GLU A 240 -23.23 -3.98 -7.01
CA GLU A 240 -22.87 -4.55 -8.32
C GLU A 240 -24.02 -4.46 -9.33
N THR A 241 -25.26 -4.77 -8.91
CA THR A 241 -26.42 -4.78 -9.81
C THR A 241 -26.66 -3.40 -10.40
N ARG A 242 -26.60 -2.36 -9.57
CA ARG A 242 -26.76 -0.96 -9.98
C ARG A 242 -25.62 -0.50 -10.88
N ILE A 243 -24.41 -1.02 -10.71
CA ILE A 243 -23.30 -0.75 -11.64
C ILE A 243 -23.62 -1.32 -13.02
N PHE A 244 -24.07 -2.58 -13.10
CA PHE A 244 -24.48 -3.17 -14.38
C PHE A 244 -25.62 -2.42 -15.05
N VAL A 245 -26.69 -2.10 -14.30
CA VAL A 245 -27.86 -1.39 -14.85
C VAL A 245 -27.50 -0.01 -15.42
N ASN A 246 -26.61 0.73 -14.75
CA ASN A 246 -26.33 2.12 -15.12
C ASN A 246 -25.20 2.28 -16.14
N PHE A 247 -24.27 1.32 -16.22
CA PHE A 247 -23.05 1.49 -17.01
C PHE A 247 -22.86 0.43 -18.10
N TYR A 248 -23.59 -0.69 -18.10
CA TYR A 248 -23.52 -1.64 -19.21
C TYR A 248 -24.06 -1.02 -20.51
N PRO A 249 -23.40 -1.22 -21.67
CA PRO A 249 -22.19 -2.02 -21.92
C PRO A 249 -20.86 -1.25 -21.75
N ASN A 250 -20.90 0.03 -21.39
CA ASN A 250 -19.71 0.88 -21.23
C ASN A 250 -19.01 0.66 -19.88
N MET A 251 -18.38 -0.50 -19.72
CA MET A 251 -17.69 -0.90 -18.49
C MET A 251 -16.32 -0.22 -18.30
N SER A 252 -15.83 0.52 -19.29
CA SER A 252 -14.59 1.29 -19.17
C SER A 252 -14.80 2.68 -18.54
N ALA A 253 -16.04 3.06 -18.21
CA ALA A 253 -16.33 4.35 -17.58
C ALA A 253 -15.61 4.48 -16.24
N LEU A 254 -15.05 5.67 -15.95
CA LEU A 254 -14.33 5.97 -14.71
C LEU A 254 -15.09 5.57 -13.43
N PRO A 255 -16.41 5.81 -13.29
CA PRO A 255 -17.16 5.35 -12.13
C PRO A 255 -17.13 3.84 -11.92
N VAL A 256 -17.12 3.05 -13.00
CA VAL A 256 -17.05 1.58 -12.93
C VAL A 256 -15.67 1.15 -12.46
N GLN A 257 -14.60 1.73 -13.01
CA GLN A 257 -13.23 1.46 -12.58
C GLN A 257 -13.01 1.80 -11.10
N MET A 258 -13.57 2.92 -10.65
CA MET A 258 -13.49 3.36 -9.27
C MET A 258 -14.29 2.44 -8.33
N TRP A 259 -15.52 2.08 -8.69
CA TRP A 259 -16.28 1.11 -7.90
C TRP A 259 -15.54 -0.22 -7.79
N PHE A 260 -14.96 -0.67 -8.91
CA PHE A 260 -14.19 -1.91 -8.95
C PHE A 260 -12.99 -1.86 -8.02
N SER A 261 -12.14 -0.83 -8.10
CA SER A 261 -10.94 -0.71 -7.25
C SER A 261 -11.24 -0.63 -5.75
N LEU A 262 -12.38 -0.02 -5.39
CA LEU A 262 -12.84 0.13 -4.02
C LEU A 262 -13.58 -1.10 -3.46
N SER A 263 -13.95 -2.06 -4.32
CA SER A 263 -14.68 -3.25 -3.93
C SER A 263 -13.78 -4.29 -3.24
N SER A 264 -14.38 -5.14 -2.41
CA SER A 264 -13.67 -6.27 -1.81
C SER A 264 -13.13 -7.22 -2.89
N PRO A 265 -12.04 -7.96 -2.62
CA PRO A 265 -11.52 -8.97 -3.57
C PRO A 265 -12.60 -9.95 -4.06
N GLU A 266 -13.48 -10.39 -3.16
CA GLU A 266 -14.62 -11.27 -3.48
C GLU A 266 -15.60 -10.62 -4.47
N ASN A 267 -15.96 -9.36 -4.24
CA ASN A 267 -16.85 -8.60 -5.14
C ASN A 267 -16.18 -8.32 -6.48
N GLN A 268 -14.86 -8.04 -6.50
CA GLN A 268 -14.12 -7.85 -7.75
C GLN A 268 -14.11 -9.15 -8.57
N VAL A 269 -13.83 -10.28 -7.95
CA VAL A 269 -13.87 -11.60 -8.62
C VAL A 269 -15.27 -11.91 -9.12
N HIS A 270 -16.30 -11.69 -8.29
CA HIS A 270 -17.68 -11.91 -8.68
C HIS A 270 -18.10 -11.00 -9.84
N PHE A 271 -17.71 -9.73 -9.83
CA PHE A 271 -17.99 -8.77 -10.90
C PHE A 271 -17.38 -9.20 -12.24
N ILE A 272 -16.12 -9.67 -12.24
CA ILE A 272 -15.48 -10.22 -13.44
C ILE A 272 -16.16 -11.52 -13.89
N ASP A 273 -16.54 -12.40 -12.97
CA ASP A 273 -17.31 -13.60 -13.26
C ASP A 273 -18.68 -13.27 -13.89
N SER A 274 -19.37 -12.23 -13.41
CA SER A 274 -20.65 -11.75 -13.95
C SER A 274 -20.50 -11.21 -15.38
N LEU A 275 -19.41 -10.47 -15.65
CA LEU A 275 -19.04 -10.04 -17.01
C LEU A 275 -18.72 -11.23 -17.91
N TYR A 276 -17.95 -12.21 -17.41
CA TYR A 276 -17.49 -13.38 -18.14
C TYR A 276 -18.63 -14.35 -18.49
N LYS A 277 -19.45 -14.70 -17.50
CA LYS A 277 -20.55 -15.66 -17.62
C LYS A 277 -21.80 -15.03 -18.25
N GLY A 278 -21.84 -13.71 -18.39
CA GLY A 278 -23.03 -12.96 -18.80
C GLY A 278 -24.24 -13.19 -17.88
N THR A 279 -23.98 -13.59 -16.62
CA THR A 279 -25.02 -14.08 -15.71
C THR A 279 -24.78 -13.70 -14.25
N TYR A 280 -25.54 -12.71 -13.77
CA TYR A 280 -26.26 -12.57 -12.48
C TYR A 280 -26.97 -11.17 -12.52
N LEU A 281 -28.23 -10.89 -12.12
CA LEU A 281 -29.08 -11.30 -11.00
C LEU A 281 -30.61 -11.26 -11.31
N SER A 282 -31.33 -12.27 -10.82
CA SER A 282 -32.81 -12.37 -10.72
C SER A 282 -33.60 -12.37 -12.04
N ALA A 283 -34.85 -12.82 -12.00
CA ALA A 283 -35.70 -13.23 -13.12
C ALA A 283 -35.99 -12.16 -14.23
N TYR A 284 -35.37 -10.97 -14.21
CA TYR A 284 -35.78 -9.84 -15.03
C TYR A 284 -34.69 -9.07 -15.79
N HIS A 285 -33.39 -9.19 -15.46
CA HIS A 285 -32.33 -8.42 -16.15
C HIS A 285 -31.14 -9.31 -16.54
N ARG A 286 -31.08 -9.71 -17.81
CA ARG A 286 -29.88 -10.29 -18.44
C ARG A 286 -29.19 -9.19 -19.24
N PHE A 287 -27.88 -9.03 -19.06
CA PHE A 287 -27.04 -8.15 -19.87
C PHE A 287 -26.14 -8.99 -20.80
N PRO A 288 -26.70 -9.70 -21.79
CA PRO A 288 -25.90 -10.49 -22.72
C PRO A 288 -25.00 -9.57 -23.56
N ILE A 289 -23.82 -10.05 -23.92
CA ILE A 289 -23.00 -9.45 -24.96
C ILE A 289 -23.61 -9.85 -26.30
N LEU A 290 -24.18 -8.86 -26.99
CA LEU A 290 -24.98 -9.04 -28.20
C LEU A 290 -24.17 -8.79 -29.48
N ASN A 291 -23.00 -8.15 -29.40
CA ASN A 291 -22.20 -7.81 -30.58
C ASN A 291 -20.71 -7.61 -30.28
N LEU A 292 -19.91 -7.56 -31.36
CA LEU A 292 -18.45 -7.37 -31.31
C LEU A 292 -18.02 -6.05 -30.66
N SER A 293 -18.83 -4.99 -30.75
CA SER A 293 -18.54 -3.70 -30.10
C SER A 293 -18.64 -3.82 -28.58
N GLN A 294 -19.66 -4.51 -28.06
CA GLN A 294 -19.81 -4.80 -26.64
C GLN A 294 -18.73 -5.77 -26.14
N LEU A 295 -18.35 -6.74 -26.96
CA LEU A 295 -17.25 -7.65 -26.68
C LEU A 295 -15.91 -6.90 -26.55
N ASN A 296 -15.62 -5.98 -27.49
CA ASN A 296 -14.43 -5.13 -27.47
C ASN A 296 -14.44 -4.14 -26.28
N ALA A 297 -15.59 -3.52 -25.98
CA ALA A 297 -15.74 -2.64 -24.82
C ALA A 297 -15.49 -3.39 -23.49
N THR A 298 -15.98 -4.62 -23.40
CA THR A 298 -15.73 -5.49 -22.24
C THR A 298 -14.26 -5.87 -22.15
N SER A 299 -13.62 -6.24 -23.26
CA SER A 299 -12.18 -6.53 -23.31
C SER A 299 -11.31 -5.35 -22.85
N ASN A 300 -11.60 -4.14 -23.34
CA ASN A 300 -10.88 -2.93 -22.93
C ASN A 300 -11.08 -2.62 -21.43
N ALA A 301 -12.27 -2.85 -20.89
CA ALA A 301 -12.54 -2.69 -19.47
C ALA A 301 -11.75 -3.70 -18.61
N LEU A 302 -11.62 -4.95 -19.05
CA LEU A 302 -10.85 -5.99 -18.35
C LEU A 302 -9.36 -5.64 -18.22
N ILE A 303 -8.76 -5.01 -19.25
CA ILE A 303 -7.38 -4.50 -19.18
C ILE A 303 -7.25 -3.42 -18.10
N LEU A 304 -8.24 -2.52 -18.02
CA LEU A 304 -8.25 -1.43 -17.03
C LEU A 304 -8.53 -1.95 -15.61
N PHE A 305 -9.31 -3.02 -15.47
CA PHE A 305 -9.54 -3.70 -14.19
C PHE A 305 -8.26 -4.35 -13.67
N LEU A 306 -7.44 -4.99 -14.52
CA LEU A 306 -6.14 -5.52 -14.10
C LEU A 306 -5.22 -4.45 -13.50
N MET A 307 -5.26 -3.23 -14.04
CA MET A 307 -4.47 -2.11 -13.55
C MET A 307 -5.00 -1.51 -12.23
N SER A 308 -6.24 -1.84 -11.85
CA SER A 308 -6.94 -1.30 -10.67
C SER A 308 -7.34 -2.38 -9.66
N THR A 309 -6.84 -3.61 -9.84
CA THR A 309 -7.16 -4.78 -9.02
C THR A 309 -6.39 -4.76 -7.70
N ASN A 310 -7.06 -5.17 -6.62
CA ASN A 310 -6.41 -5.36 -5.32
C ASN A 310 -5.47 -6.58 -5.35
N SER A 311 -4.31 -6.52 -4.69
CA SER A 311 -3.30 -7.58 -4.73
C SER A 311 -3.85 -8.99 -4.41
N GLY A 312 -4.84 -9.09 -3.52
CA GLY A 312 -5.50 -10.35 -3.16
C GLY A 312 -6.43 -10.97 -4.21
N SER A 313 -6.73 -10.27 -5.30
CA SER A 313 -7.60 -10.73 -6.40
C SER A 313 -6.89 -10.73 -7.77
N VAL A 314 -5.63 -10.28 -7.84
CA VAL A 314 -4.87 -10.17 -9.11
C VAL A 314 -4.77 -11.51 -9.84
N ASP A 315 -4.37 -12.59 -9.18
CA ASP A 315 -4.19 -13.90 -9.86
C ASP A 315 -5.52 -14.43 -10.42
N ALA A 316 -6.57 -14.28 -9.63
CA ALA A 316 -7.93 -14.67 -9.99
C ALA A 316 -8.40 -13.89 -11.22
N ILE A 317 -8.22 -12.57 -11.23
CA ILE A 317 -8.67 -11.68 -12.31
C ILE A 317 -7.80 -11.86 -13.55
N ALA A 318 -6.48 -12.00 -13.41
CA ALA A 318 -5.54 -12.25 -14.50
C ALA A 318 -5.88 -13.52 -15.27
N GLN A 319 -6.20 -14.62 -14.57
CA GLN A 319 -6.63 -15.85 -15.23
C GLN A 319 -7.91 -15.64 -16.06
N ARG A 320 -8.90 -14.92 -15.50
CA ARG A 320 -10.19 -14.65 -16.17
C ARG A 320 -10.04 -13.73 -17.38
N VAL A 321 -9.14 -12.74 -17.31
CA VAL A 321 -8.81 -11.89 -18.45
C VAL A 321 -8.06 -12.68 -19.53
N SER A 322 -7.16 -13.59 -19.15
CA SER A 322 -6.49 -14.48 -20.10
C SER A 322 -7.49 -15.36 -20.85
N ASP A 323 -8.40 -16.01 -20.13
CA ASP A 323 -9.45 -16.86 -20.70
C ASP A 323 -10.37 -16.05 -21.65
N TRP A 324 -10.66 -14.79 -21.29
CA TRP A 324 -11.43 -13.86 -22.12
C TRP A 324 -10.73 -13.50 -23.42
N ASN A 325 -9.44 -13.17 -23.36
CA ASN A 325 -8.67 -12.84 -24.56
C ASN A 325 -8.59 -14.02 -25.52
N SER A 326 -8.43 -15.25 -25.00
CA SER A 326 -8.50 -16.47 -25.82
C SER A 326 -9.87 -16.64 -26.48
N LEU A 327 -10.97 -16.32 -25.78
CA LEU A 327 -12.32 -16.35 -26.35
C LEU A 327 -12.49 -15.25 -27.42
N PHE A 328 -12.04 -14.03 -27.16
CA PHE A 328 -12.09 -12.91 -28.10
C PHE A 328 -11.36 -13.21 -29.40
N GLU A 329 -10.13 -13.74 -29.30
CA GLU A 329 -9.34 -14.19 -30.45
C GLU A 329 -10.09 -15.27 -31.24
N ALA A 330 -10.64 -16.28 -30.56
CA ALA A 330 -11.41 -17.35 -31.20
C ALA A 330 -12.67 -16.86 -31.93
N TYR A 331 -13.31 -15.78 -31.49
CA TYR A 331 -14.49 -15.19 -32.14
C TYR A 331 -14.16 -14.19 -33.26
N THR A 332 -12.97 -13.59 -33.25
CA THR A 332 -12.55 -12.58 -34.24
C THR A 332 -11.73 -13.16 -35.39
N LEU A 333 -10.98 -14.25 -35.17
CA LEU A 333 -10.19 -14.94 -36.19
C LEU A 333 -10.99 -15.62 -37.32
N PRO A 334 -12.22 -16.15 -37.11
CA PRO A 334 -12.99 -16.76 -38.19
C PRO A 334 -13.68 -15.78 -39.16
N GLN A 335 -13.55 -14.46 -38.94
CA GLN A 335 -14.21 -13.42 -39.76
C GLN A 335 -13.25 -12.64 -40.69
N LEU A 336 -12.00 -13.12 -40.86
CA LEU A 336 -11.06 -12.62 -41.86
C LEU A 336 -10.96 -13.56 -43.06
#